data_AF-A0A6G0QZ27-F1
#
_entry.id   AF-A0A6G0QZ27-F1
#
_cell.length_a   1.000
_cell.length_b   1.000
_cell.length_c   1.000
_cell.angle_alpha   90.00
_cell.angle_beta   90.00
_cell.angle_gamma   90.00
#
_symmetry.space_group_name_H-M   'P 1'
#
loop_
_entity.id
_entity.type
_entity.pdbx_description
1 polymer ?
#
loop_
_entity_poly.entity_id
_entity_poly.type
_entity_poly.pdbx_seq_one_letter_code
_entity_poly.pdbx_strand_id
1 'polypeptide(L)'
;MDEVVLKFGVFRELLTDGAPEMTGRVIEQLVNLLQAKQTNPVLYRPQMIGLVECFHRTWKDCVATFMADEKQNDWSDWVQCAVYAYNSARHSTVALTPNELMVGRRLRLLNELLRRTAVTEAGDLLPYHRRLMSALERSQQCAERARVKEQARQARYYNRRAKQTRSFEAGDRVWVYNPPRGPKATKFVHMWMGPLRVIEPAGYENYVLRREDKTGKPESIIAHVSFIDRAHCYQKRLRPTSLNGLLLVNKSVIQSTAAKLFAGLVK
;
A
#
# COMPACT_ATOMS: atom_id res chain seq x y z
N MET A 1 -0.11 12.90 16.96
CA MET A 1 -1.59 12.88 16.92
C MET A 1 -2.16 14.26 17.16
N ASP A 2 -1.57 15.03 18.07
CA ASP A 2 -1.98 16.40 18.44
C ASP A 2 -2.18 17.31 17.21
N GLU A 3 -1.24 17.32 16.28
CA GLU A 3 -1.33 18.09 15.03
C GLU A 3 -2.56 17.76 14.18
N VAL A 4 -3.12 16.55 14.28
CA VAL A 4 -4.32 16.16 13.54
C VAL A 4 -5.56 16.47 14.37
N VAL A 5 -5.58 16.06 15.63
CA VAL A 5 -6.75 16.21 16.52
C VAL A 5 -7.03 17.67 16.83
N LEU A 6 -6.00 18.48 17.08
CA LEU A 6 -6.17 19.90 17.40
C LEU A 6 -6.54 20.74 16.16
N LYS A 7 -6.20 20.28 14.95
CA LYS A 7 -6.51 20.99 13.70
C LYS A 7 -7.86 20.59 13.10
N PHE A 8 -8.20 19.30 13.15
CA PHE A 8 -9.36 18.74 12.44
C PHE A 8 -10.41 18.14 13.37
N GLY A 9 -10.12 18.03 14.66
CA GLY A 9 -10.98 17.38 15.65
C GLY A 9 -10.74 15.88 15.74
N VAL A 10 -11.50 15.26 16.65
CA VAL A 10 -11.43 13.81 16.90
C VAL A 10 -12.14 13.05 15.78
N PHE A 11 -11.54 11.95 15.32
CA PHE A 11 -12.10 11.08 14.30
C PHE A 11 -12.83 9.88 14.93
N ARG A 12 -13.78 9.29 14.20
CA ARG A 12 -14.54 8.11 14.65
C ARG A 12 -13.78 6.81 14.44
N GLU A 13 -13.01 6.71 13.35
CA GLU A 13 -12.30 5.50 12.97
C GLU A 13 -10.88 5.84 12.50
N LEU A 14 -9.92 4.99 12.87
CA LEU A 14 -8.54 5.06 12.45
C LEU A 14 -8.19 3.79 11.67
N LEU A 15 -7.93 3.94 10.37
CA LEU A 15 -7.44 2.85 9.53
C LEU A 15 -5.91 2.88 9.51
N THR A 16 -5.25 1.80 9.93
CA THR A 16 -3.78 1.68 9.89
C THR A 16 -3.36 0.50 9.03
N ASP A 17 -2.07 0.31 8.73
CA ASP A 17 -1.55 -0.86 7.99
C ASP A 17 -1.20 -2.06 8.88
N GLY A 18 -1.46 -1.94 10.18
CA GLY A 18 -1.06 -2.95 11.16
C GLY A 18 0.44 -2.95 11.44
N ALA A 19 1.17 -1.89 11.08
CA ALA A 19 2.57 -1.73 11.48
C ALA A 19 2.69 -1.79 13.02
N PRO A 20 3.73 -2.44 13.58
CA PRO A 20 3.92 -2.56 15.02
C PRO A 20 3.92 -1.21 15.75
N GLU A 21 4.45 -0.17 15.10
CA GLU A 21 4.51 1.20 15.59
C GLU A 21 3.10 1.78 15.80
N MET A 22 2.14 1.38 14.96
CA MET A 22 0.76 1.87 14.96
C MET A 22 -0.21 0.92 15.68
N THR A 23 0.26 -0.24 16.14
CA THR A 23 -0.57 -1.28 16.83
C THR A 23 -0.12 -1.50 18.27
N GLY A 24 0.78 -0.66 18.79
CA GLY A 24 1.26 -0.75 20.17
C GLY A 24 0.23 -0.29 21.20
N ARG A 25 0.44 -0.69 22.46
CA ARG A 25 -0.43 -0.38 23.62
C ARG A 25 -0.71 1.12 23.78
N VAL A 26 0.26 1.97 23.45
CA VAL A 26 0.12 3.44 23.54
C VAL A 26 -0.93 3.95 22.55
N ILE A 27 -0.90 3.47 21.30
CA ILE A 27 -1.88 3.85 20.28
C ILE A 27 -3.26 3.34 20.64
N GLU A 28 -3.36 2.09 21.13
CA GLU A 28 -4.61 1.51 21.59
C GLU A 28 -5.24 2.35 22.73
N GLN A 29 -4.45 2.73 23.74
CA GLN A 29 -4.93 3.59 24.83
C GLN A 29 -5.37 4.96 24.32
N LEU A 30 -4.61 5.56 23.40
CA LEU A 30 -4.95 6.85 22.79
C LEU A 30 -6.27 6.77 22.00
N VAL A 31 -6.45 5.73 21.19
CA VAL A 31 -7.69 5.49 20.42
C VAL A 31 -8.88 5.30 21.37
N ASN A 32 -8.70 4.58 22.47
CA ASN A 32 -9.73 4.40 23.50
C ASN A 32 -10.10 5.74 24.18
N LEU A 33 -9.10 6.58 24.52
CA LEU A 33 -9.34 7.91 25.09
C LEU A 33 -10.07 8.84 24.12
N LEU A 34 -9.76 8.74 22.83
CA LEU A 34 -10.43 9.48 21.75
C LEU A 34 -11.82 8.91 21.40
N GLN A 35 -12.23 7.80 22.03
CA GLN A 35 -13.47 7.08 21.71
C GLN A 35 -13.57 6.71 20.21
N ALA A 36 -12.42 6.46 19.59
CA ALA A 36 -12.31 6.08 18.19
C ALA A 36 -12.19 4.56 18.06
N LYS A 37 -12.48 4.04 16.86
CA LYS A 37 -12.28 2.63 16.52
C LYS A 37 -11.08 2.47 15.60
N GLN A 38 -10.05 1.75 16.05
CA GLN A 38 -8.96 1.35 15.17
C GLN A 38 -9.38 0.13 14.34
N THR A 39 -9.22 0.22 13.03
CA THR A 39 -9.41 -0.90 12.10
C THR A 39 -8.08 -1.19 11.43
N ASN A 40 -7.64 -2.45 11.52
CA ASN A 40 -6.43 -2.92 10.85
C ASN A 40 -6.85 -3.88 9.73
N PRO A 41 -6.56 -3.57 8.47
CA PRO A 41 -6.84 -4.44 7.35
C PRO A 41 -6.03 -5.72 7.51
N VAL A 42 -6.60 -6.82 7.01
CA VAL A 42 -5.86 -8.09 6.91
C VAL A 42 -4.56 -7.85 6.14
N LEU A 43 -3.48 -8.44 6.64
CA LEU A 43 -2.14 -8.38 6.05
C LEU A 43 -2.22 -8.54 4.52
N TYR A 44 -1.51 -7.67 3.80
CA TYR A 44 -1.40 -7.68 2.33
C TYR A 44 -2.67 -7.28 1.56
N ARG A 45 -3.43 -6.32 2.08
CA ARG A 45 -4.50 -5.61 1.34
C ARG A 45 -4.07 -4.19 0.95
N PRO A 46 -3.14 -4.01 -0.02
CA PRO A 46 -2.71 -2.67 -0.45
C PRO A 46 -3.88 -1.81 -0.96
N GLN A 47 -4.97 -2.43 -1.41
CA GLN A 47 -6.18 -1.73 -1.85
C GLN A 47 -6.85 -0.92 -0.73
N MET A 48 -6.80 -1.39 0.53
CA MET A 48 -7.45 -0.67 1.65
C MET A 48 -6.69 0.60 2.04
N ILE A 49 -5.38 0.63 1.78
CA ILE A 49 -4.48 1.74 2.16
C ILE A 49 -4.01 2.51 0.92
N GLY A 50 -4.49 2.10 -0.27
CA GLY A 50 -4.03 2.63 -1.54
C GLY A 50 -4.22 4.14 -1.69
N LEU A 51 -5.20 4.74 -1.01
CA LEU A 51 -5.35 6.20 -0.98
C LEU A 51 -4.18 6.88 -0.26
N VAL A 52 -3.75 6.35 0.88
CA VAL A 52 -2.61 6.84 1.64
C VAL A 52 -1.31 6.59 0.88
N GLU A 53 -1.16 5.44 0.23
CA GLU A 53 0.01 5.15 -0.61
C GLU A 53 0.10 6.07 -1.84
N CYS A 54 -1.03 6.35 -2.50
CA CYS A 54 -1.12 7.34 -3.57
C CYS A 54 -0.77 8.74 -3.06
N PHE A 55 -1.28 9.12 -1.89
CA PHE A 55 -0.94 10.39 -1.24
C PHE A 55 0.57 10.48 -0.97
N HIS A 56 1.16 9.47 -0.33
CA HIS A 56 2.59 9.45 -0.02
C HIS A 56 3.46 9.60 -1.28
N ARG A 57 3.04 9.01 -2.40
CA ARG A 57 3.75 9.16 -3.68
C ARG A 57 3.72 10.61 -4.16
N THR A 58 2.52 11.19 -4.29
CA THR A 58 2.36 12.58 -4.74
C THR A 58 3.05 13.56 -3.79
N TRP A 59 2.97 13.34 -2.48
CA TRP A 59 3.61 14.19 -1.50
C TRP A 59 5.14 14.12 -1.59
N LYS A 60 5.74 12.93 -1.77
CA LYS A 60 7.18 12.80 -2.01
C LYS A 60 7.61 13.54 -3.28
N ASP A 61 6.84 13.42 -4.36
CA ASP A 61 7.12 14.13 -5.61
C ASP A 61 7.05 15.67 -5.41
N CYS A 62 6.08 16.15 -4.63
CA CYS A 62 5.98 17.57 -4.26
C CYS A 62 7.20 18.03 -3.44
N VAL A 63 7.59 17.29 -2.39
CA VAL A 63 8.74 17.65 -1.55
C VAL A 63 10.02 17.66 -2.38
N ALA A 64 10.23 16.65 -3.24
CA ALA A 64 11.39 16.56 -4.12
C ALA A 64 11.48 17.74 -5.10
N THR A 65 10.36 18.37 -5.46
CA THR A 65 10.35 19.57 -6.31
C THR A 65 10.85 20.82 -5.57
N PHE A 66 10.66 20.89 -4.24
CA PHE A 66 11.10 22.03 -3.43
C PHE A 66 12.54 21.92 -2.93
N MET A 67 13.10 20.71 -2.90
CA MET A 67 14.49 20.48 -2.53
C MET A 67 15.43 21.13 -3.55
N ALA A 68 16.31 22.00 -3.06
CA ALA A 68 17.31 22.67 -3.89
C ALA A 68 18.67 21.94 -3.89
N ASP A 69 18.99 21.20 -2.82
CA ASP A 69 20.27 20.50 -2.65
C ASP A 69 20.12 19.00 -2.98
N GLU A 70 21.05 18.45 -3.76
CA GLU A 70 21.14 17.01 -4.06
C GLU A 70 21.36 16.17 -2.79
N LYS A 71 21.83 16.78 -1.70
CA LYS A 71 22.04 16.11 -0.41
C LYS A 71 20.75 15.82 0.37
N GLN A 72 19.60 16.39 -0.01
CA GLN A 72 18.27 16.11 0.59
C GLN A 72 18.15 16.34 2.11
N ASN A 73 18.97 17.22 2.69
CA ASN A 73 19.01 17.42 4.14
C ASN A 73 18.01 18.46 4.67
N ASP A 74 17.38 19.23 3.78
CA ASP A 74 16.48 20.35 4.07
C ASP A 74 14.99 19.97 3.95
N TRP A 75 14.68 18.68 3.81
CA TRP A 75 13.32 18.21 3.53
C TRP A 75 12.31 18.64 4.59
N SER A 76 12.71 18.66 5.87
CA SER A 76 11.85 19.04 7.00
C SER A 76 11.24 20.42 6.84
N ASP A 77 11.99 21.35 6.26
CA ASP A 77 11.60 22.75 6.14
C ASP A 77 10.53 22.92 5.05
N TRP A 78 10.59 22.06 4.02
CA TRP A 78 9.67 22.07 2.89
C TRP A 78 8.39 21.26 3.09
N VAL A 79 8.31 20.43 4.14
CA VAL A 79 7.13 19.57 4.42
C VAL A 79 5.85 20.41 4.46
N GLN A 80 5.87 21.53 5.18
CA GLN A 80 4.69 22.38 5.35
C GLN A 80 4.29 23.06 4.03
N CYS A 81 5.27 23.50 3.24
CA CYS A 81 5.04 24.06 1.90
C CYS A 81 4.43 23.03 0.95
N ALA A 82 4.92 21.78 0.97
CA ALA A 82 4.38 20.70 0.16
C ALA A 82 2.94 20.35 0.55
N VAL A 83 2.61 20.32 1.86
CA VAL A 83 1.24 20.10 2.34
C VAL A 83 0.32 21.24 1.90
N TYR A 84 0.77 22.50 1.98
CA TYR A 84 0.01 23.64 1.50
C TYR A 84 -0.25 23.56 -0.01
N ALA A 85 0.79 23.27 -0.80
CA ALA A 85 0.70 23.10 -2.24
C ALA A 85 -0.31 21.99 -2.59
N TYR A 86 -0.22 20.83 -1.94
CA TYR A 86 -1.15 19.72 -2.13
C TYR A 86 -2.60 20.12 -1.80
N ASN A 87 -2.83 20.74 -0.63
CA ASN A 87 -4.18 21.14 -0.19
C ASN A 87 -4.80 22.25 -1.04
N SER A 88 -3.97 23.04 -1.75
CA SER A 88 -4.41 24.11 -2.66
C SER A 88 -4.50 23.67 -4.14
N ALA A 89 -3.93 22.52 -4.49
CA ALA A 89 -3.94 22.00 -5.85
C ALA A 89 -5.27 21.33 -6.20
N ARG A 90 -5.73 21.50 -7.44
CA ARG A 90 -6.97 20.87 -7.91
C ARG A 90 -6.70 19.42 -8.30
N HIS A 91 -7.46 18.50 -7.73
CA HIS A 91 -7.34 17.07 -8.05
C HIS A 91 -8.19 16.71 -9.27
N SER A 92 -7.63 15.95 -10.20
CA SER A 92 -8.31 15.59 -11.46
C SER A 92 -9.60 14.79 -11.27
N THR A 93 -9.69 13.95 -10.24
CA THR A 93 -10.86 13.11 -9.97
C THR A 93 -12.10 13.91 -9.60
N VAL A 94 -11.96 14.89 -8.69
CA VAL A 94 -13.07 15.66 -8.13
C VAL A 94 -13.14 17.09 -8.73
N ALA A 95 -12.11 17.52 -9.44
CA ALA A 95 -11.90 18.87 -9.98
C ALA A 95 -11.89 20.00 -8.93
N LEU A 96 -11.85 19.64 -7.64
CA LEU A 96 -11.79 20.52 -6.48
C LEU A 96 -10.47 20.30 -5.72
N THR A 97 -10.11 21.26 -4.88
CA THR A 97 -8.97 21.15 -3.96
C THR A 97 -9.35 20.40 -2.68
N PRO A 98 -8.42 19.69 -2.01
CA PRO A 98 -8.70 19.03 -0.73
C PRO A 98 -9.24 20.01 0.32
N ASN A 99 -8.74 21.24 0.35
CA ASN A 99 -9.20 22.24 1.30
C ASN A 99 -10.64 22.71 1.03
N GLU A 100 -11.04 22.84 -0.24
CA GLU A 100 -12.44 23.12 -0.59
C GLU A 100 -13.36 21.97 -0.17
N LEU A 101 -12.92 20.73 -0.31
CA LEU A 101 -13.70 19.55 0.09
C LEU A 101 -13.89 19.45 1.60
N MET A 102 -12.86 19.80 2.38
CA MET A 102 -12.87 19.65 3.83
C MET A 102 -13.45 20.88 4.56
N VAL A 103 -13.09 22.09 4.13
CA VAL A 103 -13.42 23.34 4.84
C VAL A 103 -14.34 24.25 4.00
N GLY A 104 -14.62 23.92 2.73
CA GLY A 104 -15.50 24.71 1.87
C GLY A 104 -14.86 25.98 1.32
N ARG A 105 -13.59 26.23 1.65
CA ARG A 105 -12.85 27.43 1.27
C ARG A 105 -11.64 27.06 0.44
N ARG A 106 -11.38 27.83 -0.62
CA ARG A 106 -10.16 27.72 -1.42
C ARG A 106 -8.98 28.40 -0.71
N LEU A 107 -7.85 27.69 -0.63
CA LEU A 107 -6.58 28.28 -0.21
C LEU A 107 -6.08 29.25 -1.28
N ARG A 108 -5.57 30.40 -0.85
CA ARG A 108 -5.06 31.44 -1.75
C ARG A 108 -3.59 31.21 -2.03
N LEU A 109 -3.24 30.96 -3.28
CA LEU A 109 -1.84 30.78 -3.66
C LEU A 109 -1.07 32.10 -3.51
N LEU A 110 0.23 32.01 -3.23
CA LEU A 110 1.10 33.19 -3.06
C LEU A 110 1.07 34.10 -4.29
N ASN A 111 1.03 33.54 -5.49
CA ASN A 111 0.93 34.30 -6.75
C ASN A 111 -0.42 35.04 -6.91
N GLU A 112 -1.51 34.52 -6.35
CA GLU A 112 -2.81 35.22 -6.34
C GLU A 112 -2.80 36.40 -5.38
N LEU A 113 -2.10 36.28 -4.25
CA LEU A 113 -1.91 37.37 -3.30
C LEU A 113 -1.08 38.50 -3.93
N LEU A 114 0.02 38.18 -4.60
CA LEU A 114 0.87 39.16 -5.27
C LEU A 114 0.16 39.90 -6.42
N ARG A 115 -0.84 39.27 -7.04
CA ARG A 115 -1.61 39.84 -8.16
C ARG A 115 -2.82 40.68 -7.72
N ARG A 116 -3.21 40.64 -6.45
CA ARG A 116 -4.38 41.37 -5.95
C ARG A 116 -3.95 42.38 -4.89
N THR A 117 -4.12 43.66 -5.21
CA THR A 117 -3.88 44.78 -4.27
C THR A 117 -4.97 44.94 -3.22
N ALA A 118 -6.16 44.36 -3.43
CA ALA A 118 -7.28 44.47 -2.51
C ALA A 118 -7.41 43.22 -1.61
N VAL A 119 -7.28 43.44 -0.29
CA VAL A 119 -7.82 42.52 0.71
C VAL A 119 -9.33 42.57 0.57
N THR A 120 -9.97 41.47 0.18
CA THR A 120 -11.43 41.38 0.22
C THR A 120 -11.84 41.54 1.67
N GLU A 121 -12.51 42.64 2.00
CA GLU A 121 -13.09 42.82 3.34
C GLU A 121 -13.95 41.60 3.65
N ALA A 122 -13.81 41.08 4.87
CA ALA A 122 -14.73 40.09 5.38
C ALA A 122 -16.09 40.79 5.51
N GLY A 123 -16.92 40.69 4.47
CA GLY A 123 -18.31 41.12 4.55
C GLY A 123 -19.02 40.39 5.70
N ASP A 124 -20.25 40.80 5.99
CA ASP A 124 -21.00 40.31 7.16
C ASP A 124 -20.90 38.78 7.36
N LEU A 125 -20.71 38.39 8.62
CA LEU A 125 -20.48 37.00 9.03
C LEU A 125 -21.60 36.06 8.57
N LEU A 126 -22.85 36.49 8.65
CA LEU A 126 -24.03 35.69 8.30
C LEU A 126 -24.09 35.37 6.79
N PRO A 127 -23.99 36.35 5.87
CA PRO A 127 -23.83 36.09 4.44
C PRO A 127 -22.62 35.21 4.12
N TYR A 128 -21.47 35.43 4.76
CA TYR A 128 -20.29 34.60 4.55
C TYR A 128 -20.55 33.14 4.96
N HIS A 129 -21.12 32.93 6.15
CA HIS A 129 -21.46 31.60 6.65
C HIS A 129 -22.41 30.86 5.71
N ARG A 130 -23.48 31.51 5.23
CA ARG A 130 -24.40 30.90 4.24
C ARG A 130 -23.68 30.49 2.96
N ARG A 131 -22.82 31.37 2.41
CA ARG A 131 -22.02 31.06 1.21
C ARG A 131 -21.09 29.87 1.44
N LEU A 132 -20.48 29.79 2.62
CA LEU A 132 -19.58 28.69 3.00
C LEU A 132 -20.33 27.36 3.10
N MET A 133 -21.48 27.33 3.78
CA MET A 133 -22.32 26.13 3.88
C MET A 133 -22.80 25.66 2.49
N SER A 134 -23.27 26.57 1.64
CA SER A 134 -23.65 26.22 0.26
C SER A 134 -22.46 25.77 -0.59
N ALA A 135 -21.23 26.22 -0.30
CA ALA A 135 -20.03 25.73 -0.98
C ALA A 135 -19.66 24.32 -0.51
N LEU A 136 -19.79 24.02 0.78
CA LEU A 136 -19.58 22.68 1.35
C LEU A 136 -20.57 21.67 0.76
N GLU A 137 -21.86 21.99 0.73
CA GLU A 137 -22.90 21.11 0.16
C GLU A 137 -22.60 20.78 -1.31
N ARG A 138 -22.26 21.79 -2.11
CA ARG A 138 -21.88 21.59 -3.52
C ARG A 138 -20.61 20.74 -3.65
N SER A 139 -19.62 20.97 -2.79
CA SER A 139 -18.37 20.21 -2.79
C SER A 139 -18.61 18.73 -2.45
N GLN A 140 -19.47 18.44 -1.47
CA GLN A 140 -19.90 17.09 -1.13
C GLN A 140 -20.64 16.40 -2.28
N GLN A 141 -21.56 17.11 -2.96
CA GLN A 141 -22.25 16.56 -4.13
C GLN A 141 -21.28 16.26 -5.28
N CYS A 142 -20.32 17.14 -5.54
CA CYS A 142 -19.26 16.91 -6.53
C CYS A 142 -18.39 15.70 -6.16
N ALA A 143 -18.00 15.59 -4.88
CA ALA A 143 -17.23 14.47 -4.36
C ALA A 143 -17.97 13.15 -4.54
N GLU A 144 -19.27 13.10 -4.20
CA GLU A 144 -20.07 11.89 -4.32
C GLU A 144 -20.25 11.46 -5.78
N ARG A 145 -20.51 12.40 -6.69
CA ARG A 145 -20.57 12.11 -8.14
C ARG A 145 -19.25 11.55 -8.66
N ALA A 146 -18.13 12.14 -8.25
CA ALA A 146 -16.80 11.68 -8.61
C ALA A 146 -16.51 10.28 -8.02
N ARG A 147 -16.88 10.04 -6.77
CA ARG A 147 -16.75 8.76 -6.07
C ARG A 147 -17.53 7.66 -6.79
N VAL A 148 -18.80 7.88 -7.12
CA VAL A 148 -19.64 6.92 -7.84
C VAL A 148 -19.07 6.62 -9.23
N LYS A 149 -18.65 7.66 -9.97
CA LYS A 149 -18.05 7.49 -11.30
C LYS A 149 -16.76 6.66 -11.24
N GLU A 150 -15.87 6.96 -10.29
CA GLU A 150 -14.61 6.24 -10.15
C GLU A 150 -14.83 4.82 -9.64
N GLN A 151 -15.78 4.61 -8.71
CA GLN A 151 -16.17 3.27 -8.26
C GLN A 151 -16.72 2.42 -9.42
N ALA A 152 -17.57 2.99 -10.28
CA ALA A 152 -18.08 2.31 -11.46
C ALA A 152 -16.97 1.98 -12.47
N ARG A 153 -16.01 2.90 -12.66
CA ARG A 153 -14.84 2.68 -13.50
C ARG A 153 -13.97 1.55 -12.95
N GLN A 154 -13.63 1.58 -11.67
CA GLN A 154 -12.86 0.55 -10.98
C GLN A 154 -13.56 -0.81 -11.05
N ALA A 155 -14.88 -0.85 -10.81
CA ALA A 155 -15.68 -2.07 -10.93
C ALA A 155 -15.63 -2.67 -12.35
N ARG A 156 -15.71 -1.84 -13.39
CA ARG A 156 -15.57 -2.32 -14.78
C ARG A 156 -14.19 -2.95 -15.04
N TYR A 157 -13.11 -2.31 -14.59
CA TYR A 157 -11.76 -2.86 -14.73
C TYR A 157 -11.55 -4.13 -13.90
N TYR A 158 -12.09 -4.15 -12.67
CA TYR A 158 -12.04 -5.31 -11.80
C TYR A 158 -12.80 -6.48 -12.44
N ASN A 159 -14.06 -6.30 -12.82
CA ASN A 159 -14.91 -7.35 -13.40
C ASN A 159 -14.34 -7.90 -14.71
N ARG A 160 -13.65 -7.07 -15.50
CA ARG A 160 -12.93 -7.53 -16.71
C ARG A 160 -11.79 -8.49 -16.37
N ARG A 161 -11.12 -8.33 -15.22
CA ARG A 161 -10.00 -9.18 -14.77
C ARG A 161 -10.43 -10.32 -13.84
N ALA A 162 -11.50 -10.15 -13.07
CA ALA A 162 -12.01 -11.11 -12.10
C ALA A 162 -12.49 -12.43 -12.74
N LYS A 163 -12.80 -12.42 -14.04
CA LYS A 163 -13.04 -13.65 -14.82
C LYS A 163 -11.82 -14.59 -14.89
N GLN A 164 -10.64 -14.15 -14.44
CA GLN A 164 -9.41 -14.95 -14.35
C GLN A 164 -9.03 -15.34 -12.91
N THR A 165 -9.88 -15.07 -11.90
CA THR A 165 -9.56 -15.34 -10.49
C THR A 165 -9.49 -16.85 -10.26
N ARG A 166 -8.37 -17.28 -9.68
CA ARG A 166 -8.12 -18.68 -9.28
C ARG A 166 -8.89 -18.95 -7.99
N SER A 167 -9.79 -19.92 -7.99
CA SER A 167 -10.38 -20.42 -6.74
C SER A 167 -9.57 -21.61 -6.21
N PHE A 168 -9.52 -21.72 -4.88
CA PHE A 168 -8.96 -22.86 -4.16
C PHE A 168 -10.00 -23.44 -3.22
N GLU A 169 -9.97 -24.75 -3.05
CA GLU A 169 -10.87 -25.48 -2.15
C GLU A 169 -10.12 -25.90 -0.87
N ALA A 170 -10.89 -26.13 0.19
CA ALA A 170 -10.35 -26.67 1.44
C ALA A 170 -9.68 -28.03 1.15
N GLY A 171 -8.41 -28.14 1.51
CA GLY A 171 -7.59 -29.33 1.27
C GLY A 171 -6.58 -29.19 0.13
N ASP A 172 -6.67 -28.15 -0.71
CA ASP A 172 -5.72 -27.92 -1.80
C ASP A 172 -4.30 -27.67 -1.29
N ARG A 173 -3.31 -28.25 -1.98
CA ARG A 173 -1.87 -27.96 -1.74
C ARG A 173 -1.41 -26.78 -2.56
N VAL A 174 -0.85 -25.79 -1.88
CA VAL A 174 -0.46 -24.50 -2.44
C VAL A 174 0.91 -24.06 -1.96
N TRP A 175 1.54 -23.18 -2.75
CA TRP A 175 2.74 -22.45 -2.39
C TRP A 175 2.39 -20.99 -2.20
N VAL A 176 2.98 -20.35 -1.19
CA VAL A 176 2.76 -18.94 -0.86
C VAL A 176 4.00 -18.14 -1.20
N TYR A 177 3.83 -17.05 -1.94
CA TYR A 177 4.90 -16.09 -2.18
C TYR A 177 5.18 -15.32 -0.88
N ASN A 178 6.36 -15.56 -0.30
CA ASN A 178 6.84 -14.92 0.93
C ASN A 178 8.28 -14.42 0.72
N PRO A 179 8.46 -13.22 0.14
CA PRO A 179 9.78 -12.66 -0.10
C PRO A 179 10.48 -12.37 1.24
N PRO A 180 11.77 -12.70 1.38
CA PRO A 180 12.52 -12.43 2.61
C PRO A 180 12.57 -10.91 2.86
N ARG A 181 12.23 -10.49 4.08
CA ARG A 181 12.24 -9.08 4.49
C ARG A 181 13.32 -8.86 5.54
N GLY A 182 14.07 -7.76 5.41
CA GLY A 182 15.03 -7.28 6.40
C GLY A 182 16.50 -7.30 5.93
N PRO A 183 17.42 -6.74 6.74
CA PRO A 183 18.82 -6.54 6.36
C PRO A 183 19.62 -7.84 6.18
N LYS A 184 19.12 -8.98 6.68
CA LYS A 184 19.70 -10.33 6.50
C LYS A 184 19.09 -11.10 5.32
N ALA A 185 18.17 -10.48 4.55
CA ALA A 185 17.57 -11.10 3.39
C ALA A 185 18.62 -11.27 2.28
N THR A 186 19.04 -12.51 2.04
CA THR A 186 19.99 -12.84 0.97
C THR A 186 19.25 -12.85 -0.38
N LYS A 187 19.88 -12.29 -1.42
CA LYS A 187 19.33 -12.20 -2.78
C LYS A 187 18.91 -13.55 -3.39
N PHE A 188 19.45 -14.65 -2.85
CA PHE A 188 19.25 -16.02 -3.33
C PHE A 188 18.31 -16.87 -2.49
N VAL A 189 17.58 -16.29 -1.52
CA VAL A 189 16.58 -17.05 -0.77
C VAL A 189 15.36 -17.32 -1.65
N HIS A 190 14.90 -18.57 -1.63
CA HIS A 190 13.71 -18.98 -2.34
C HIS A 190 12.48 -18.24 -1.82
N MET A 191 11.88 -17.41 -2.68
CA MET A 191 10.77 -16.51 -2.32
C MET A 191 9.44 -17.21 -2.12
N TRP A 192 9.34 -18.51 -2.40
CA TRP A 192 8.11 -19.28 -2.23
C TRP A 192 8.21 -20.20 -1.01
N MET A 193 7.17 -20.22 -0.20
CA MET A 193 7.04 -21.05 0.98
C MET A 193 6.02 -22.16 0.70
N GLY A 194 6.35 -23.41 1.06
CA GLY A 194 5.44 -24.53 0.99
C GLY A 194 6.13 -25.89 0.89
N PRO A 195 5.35 -26.98 0.78
CA PRO A 195 3.88 -27.04 0.66
C PRO A 195 3.06 -26.56 1.89
N LEU A 196 2.01 -25.78 1.62
CA LEU A 196 0.94 -25.48 2.56
C LEU A 196 -0.39 -26.07 2.08
N ARG A 197 -1.28 -26.36 3.01
CA ARG A 197 -2.64 -26.84 2.74
C ARG A 197 -3.66 -25.77 3.08
N VAL A 198 -4.62 -25.56 2.18
CA VAL A 198 -5.78 -24.68 2.43
C VAL A 198 -6.68 -25.34 3.48
N ILE A 199 -6.97 -24.64 4.57
CA ILE A 199 -7.90 -25.11 5.61
C ILE A 199 -9.31 -24.62 5.27
N GLU A 200 -9.47 -23.30 5.20
CA GLU A 200 -10.77 -22.66 5.03
C GLU A 200 -10.62 -21.28 4.37
N PRO A 201 -11.67 -20.80 3.69
CA PRO A 201 -11.72 -19.43 3.21
C PRO A 201 -11.87 -18.44 4.37
N ALA A 202 -11.01 -17.43 4.43
CA ALA A 202 -11.04 -16.35 5.43
C ALA A 202 -11.81 -15.10 4.92
N GLY A 203 -12.61 -15.26 3.86
CA GLY A 203 -13.38 -14.19 3.21
C GLY A 203 -12.55 -13.30 2.27
N TYR A 204 -13.25 -12.60 1.36
CA TYR A 204 -12.67 -11.61 0.43
C TYR A 204 -11.51 -12.14 -0.46
N GLU A 205 -11.47 -13.41 -0.83
CA GLU A 205 -10.33 -14.04 -1.56
C GLU A 205 -9.07 -14.28 -0.69
N ASN A 206 -9.21 -14.29 0.64
CA ASN A 206 -8.17 -14.79 1.56
C ASN A 206 -8.43 -16.26 1.95
N TYR A 207 -7.35 -16.99 2.20
CA TYR A 207 -7.40 -18.37 2.66
C TYR A 207 -6.52 -18.54 3.91
N VAL A 208 -7.01 -19.33 4.87
CA VAL A 208 -6.21 -19.82 6.00
C VAL A 208 -5.41 -21.02 5.53
N LEU A 209 -4.09 -20.93 5.62
CA LEU A 209 -3.16 -21.94 5.14
C LEU A 209 -2.41 -22.56 6.31
N ARG A 210 -2.23 -23.87 6.29
CA ARG A 210 -1.44 -24.63 7.27
C ARG A 210 -0.20 -25.18 6.61
N ARG A 211 0.96 -24.96 7.22
CA ARG A 211 2.23 -25.50 6.71
C ARG A 211 2.35 -27.01 6.98
N GLU A 212 2.78 -27.78 5.99
CA GLU A 212 2.98 -29.24 6.14
C GLU A 212 4.44 -29.64 6.43
N ASP A 213 5.42 -28.77 6.13
CA ASP A 213 6.86 -29.14 6.13
C ASP A 213 7.52 -29.26 7.49
N LYS A 214 6.96 -28.63 8.52
CA LYS A 214 7.56 -28.62 9.86
C LYS A 214 6.78 -29.55 10.78
N THR A 215 7.45 -30.57 11.31
CA THR A 215 6.98 -31.49 12.36
C THR A 215 6.83 -30.82 13.74
N GLY A 216 6.66 -29.50 13.78
CA GLY A 216 6.53 -28.68 14.98
C GLY A 216 5.12 -28.11 15.17
N LYS A 217 5.00 -26.99 15.91
CA LYS A 217 3.70 -26.31 16.10
C LYS A 217 3.08 -25.96 14.74
N PRO A 218 1.77 -26.18 14.55
CA PRO A 218 1.09 -25.83 13.30
C PRO A 218 1.13 -24.31 13.11
N GLU A 219 1.97 -23.85 12.18
CA GLU A 219 2.00 -22.45 11.73
C GLU A 219 0.82 -22.24 10.77
N SER A 220 -0.18 -21.46 11.18
CA SER A 220 -1.26 -20.98 10.32
C SER A 220 -0.93 -19.59 9.77
N ILE A 221 -1.15 -19.40 8.47
CA ILE A 221 -0.88 -18.14 7.77
C ILE A 221 -2.13 -17.77 6.98
N ILE A 222 -2.53 -16.50 7.01
CA ILE A 222 -3.59 -15.97 6.16
C ILE A 222 -2.93 -15.32 4.94
N ALA A 223 -3.33 -15.74 3.74
CA ALA A 223 -2.80 -15.17 2.50
C ALA A 223 -3.91 -14.89 1.48
N HIS A 224 -3.70 -13.83 0.69
CA HIS A 224 -4.57 -13.46 -0.43
C HIS A 224 -4.30 -14.36 -1.65
N VAL A 225 -5.34 -14.67 -2.42
CA VAL A 225 -5.30 -15.50 -3.65
C VAL A 225 -4.16 -15.14 -4.60
N SER A 226 -3.79 -13.85 -4.69
CA SER A 226 -2.71 -13.37 -5.58
C SER A 226 -1.31 -13.84 -5.20
N PHE A 227 -1.10 -14.21 -3.93
CA PHE A 227 0.19 -14.71 -3.43
C PHE A 227 0.23 -16.23 -3.36
N ILE A 228 -0.82 -16.91 -3.82
CA ILE A 228 -0.96 -18.36 -3.73
C ILE A 228 -0.88 -18.98 -5.13
N ASP A 229 -0.09 -20.05 -5.28
CA ASP A 229 -0.05 -20.84 -6.51
C ASP A 229 -0.33 -22.32 -6.23
N ARG A 230 -1.03 -23.01 -7.13
CA ARG A 230 -1.29 -24.46 -7.00
C ARG A 230 0.03 -25.22 -7.06
N ALA A 231 0.22 -26.21 -6.19
CA ALA A 231 1.46 -26.98 -6.13
C ALA A 231 1.85 -27.63 -7.47
N HIS A 232 0.89 -28.09 -8.26
CA HIS A 232 1.11 -28.64 -9.59
C HIS A 232 1.58 -27.59 -10.63
N CYS A 233 1.16 -26.33 -10.48
CA CYS A 233 1.62 -25.22 -11.32
C CYS A 233 3.04 -24.77 -10.93
N TYR A 234 3.40 -24.87 -9.65
CA TYR A 234 4.75 -24.58 -9.17
C TYR A 234 5.78 -25.59 -9.70
N GLN A 235 5.47 -26.90 -9.66
CA GLN A 235 6.32 -27.93 -10.24
C GLN A 235 6.57 -27.75 -11.75
N LYS A 236 5.59 -27.25 -12.50
CA LYS A 236 5.76 -26.91 -13.93
C LYS A 236 6.63 -25.68 -14.15
N ARG A 237 6.61 -24.71 -13.23
CA ARG A 237 7.45 -23.49 -13.28
C ARG A 237 8.90 -23.75 -12.86
N LEU A 238 9.11 -24.77 -12.02
CA LEU A 238 10.42 -25.32 -11.67
C LEU A 238 11.00 -26.25 -12.74
N ARG A 239 10.18 -26.77 -13.67
CA ARG A 239 10.73 -27.47 -14.84
C ARG A 239 11.43 -26.42 -15.71
N PRO A 240 12.75 -26.53 -15.96
CA PRO A 240 13.40 -25.64 -16.89
C PRO A 240 12.70 -25.81 -18.25
N THR A 241 12.24 -24.68 -18.80
CA THR A 241 11.78 -24.57 -20.18
C THR A 241 12.87 -25.18 -21.06
N SER A 242 12.64 -26.37 -21.60
CA SER A 242 13.52 -27.11 -22.52
C SER A 242 15.02 -26.93 -22.29
N LEU A 243 15.61 -27.77 -21.44
CA LEU A 243 17.05 -28.04 -21.42
C LEU A 243 17.51 -28.86 -22.66
N ASN A 244 16.92 -28.62 -23.83
CA ASN A 244 17.36 -29.21 -25.10
C ASN A 244 18.40 -28.33 -25.83
N GLY A 245 18.87 -27.24 -25.20
CA GLY A 245 19.92 -26.37 -25.75
C GLY A 245 21.16 -26.18 -24.87
N LEU A 246 21.22 -26.79 -23.66
CA LEU A 246 22.36 -26.58 -22.74
C LEU A 246 22.91 -27.89 -22.14
N LEU A 247 22.84 -28.98 -22.90
CA LEU A 247 23.38 -30.29 -22.50
C LEU A 247 24.80 -30.58 -23.00
N LEU A 248 25.55 -29.59 -23.51
CA LEU A 248 26.90 -29.83 -24.03
C LEU A 248 28.05 -29.02 -23.41
N VAL A 249 27.82 -28.23 -22.37
CA VAL A 249 28.93 -27.60 -21.63
C VAL A 249 28.66 -27.65 -20.13
N ASN A 250 28.96 -28.79 -19.50
CA ASN A 250 29.38 -28.94 -18.09
C ASN A 250 29.23 -30.35 -17.49
N LYS A 251 29.36 -31.42 -18.30
CA LYS A 251 29.68 -32.75 -17.74
C LYS A 251 31.18 -33.06 -17.72
N SER A 252 31.98 -32.45 -18.60
CA SER A 252 33.44 -32.64 -18.63
C SER A 252 34.21 -31.85 -17.56
N VAL A 253 33.69 -30.70 -17.12
CA VAL A 253 34.38 -29.83 -16.15
C VAL A 253 34.17 -30.30 -14.70
N ILE A 254 33.01 -30.86 -14.38
CA ILE A 254 32.71 -31.30 -13.00
C ILE A 254 33.43 -32.62 -12.65
N GLN A 255 33.66 -33.51 -13.62
CA GLN A 255 34.44 -34.74 -13.38
C GLN A 255 35.96 -34.50 -13.33
N SER A 256 36.49 -33.50 -14.03
CA SER A 256 37.92 -33.16 -14.01
C SER A 256 38.35 -32.49 -12.68
N THR A 257 37.46 -31.72 -12.06
CA THR A 257 37.79 -30.97 -10.84
C THR A 257 37.65 -31.81 -9.56
N ALA A 258 36.76 -32.82 -9.56
CA ALA A 258 36.63 -33.77 -8.45
C ALA A 258 37.81 -34.77 -8.38
N ALA A 259 38.42 -35.13 -9.53
CA ALA A 259 39.58 -36.02 -9.56
C ALA A 259 40.89 -35.35 -9.09
N LYS A 260 41.02 -34.02 -9.22
CA LYS A 260 42.21 -33.28 -8.76
C LYS A 260 42.21 -32.93 -7.26
N LEU A 261 41.05 -32.94 -6.61
CA LEU A 261 40.96 -32.69 -5.16
C LEU A 261 41.19 -33.96 -4.32
N PHE A 262 40.99 -35.16 -4.87
CA PHE A 262 41.24 -36.41 -4.15
C PHE A 262 42.68 -36.95 -4.28
N ALA A 263 43.49 -36.45 -5.23
CA ALA A 263 44.88 -36.87 -5.41
C ALA A 263 45.90 -36.09 -4.54
N GLY A 264 45.46 -35.06 -3.81
CA GLY A 264 46.34 -34.21 -2.97
C GLY A 264 46.33 -34.54 -1.47
N LEU A 265 45.66 -35.61 -1.05
CA LEU A 265 45.49 -35.98 0.37
C LEU A 265 46.05 -37.36 0.73
N VAL A 266 46.85 -37.95 -0.17
CA VAL A 266 47.71 -39.10 0.14
C VAL A 266 49.09 -38.86 -0.49
N LYS A 267 49.90 -38.04 0.18
CA LYS A 267 51.35 -38.11 0.27
C LYS A 267 51.84 -37.15 1.34
#